data_AF-A0A961QLH0-F1
#
_entry.id   AF-A0A961QLH0-F1
#
_cell.length_a   1.000
_cell.length_b   1.000
_cell.length_c   1.000
_cell.angle_alpha   90.00
_cell.angle_beta   90.00
_cell.angle_gamma   90.00
#
_symmetry.space_group_name_H-M   'P 1'
#
loop_
_entity.id
_entity.type
_entity.pdbx_description
1 polymer ?
#
loop_
_entity_poly.entity_id
_entity_poly.type
_entity_poly.pdbx_seq_one_letter_code
_entity_poly.pdbx_strand_id
1 'polypeptide(L)'
;MTSHLFGRITRARPETAGSGDGCYLIDTRGRRYLDGSGGAAVSCLGHSNARVRAAIHDQIDRLAFAHSGFFTTEPAESLADRLVTAAPEGIAQVLLVSGGSEAVEAALKLA
;
A
#
# COMPACT_ATOMS: atom_id res chain seq x y z
N MET A 1 15.75 -4.70 24.60
CA MET A 1 16.46 -4.19 23.41
C MET A 1 16.34 -2.68 23.34
N THR A 2 17.44 -2.00 23.04
CA THR A 2 17.42 -0.56 22.71
C THR A 2 16.81 -0.40 21.31
N SER A 3 15.81 0.47 21.16
CA SER A 3 15.26 0.78 19.84
C SER A 3 16.20 1.74 19.13
N HIS A 4 16.50 1.47 17.87
CA HIS A 4 17.24 2.37 16.99
C HIS A 4 16.31 3.14 16.03
N LEU A 5 14.99 3.00 16.20
CA LEU A 5 14.00 3.73 15.41
C LEU A 5 13.79 5.13 15.97
N PHE A 6 13.82 6.13 15.09
CA PHE A 6 13.36 7.48 15.39
C PHE A 6 11.82 7.50 15.39
N GLY A 7 11.22 7.46 16.59
CA GLY A 7 9.78 7.36 16.76
C GLY A 7 9.03 8.65 16.43
N ARG A 8 7.79 8.54 15.92
CA ARG A 8 6.88 9.68 15.72
C ARG A 8 6.35 10.27 17.03
N ILE A 9 6.41 9.52 18.12
CA ILE A 9 5.91 9.91 19.44
C ILE A 9 7.09 9.88 20.41
N THR A 10 7.27 10.95 21.18
CA THR A 10 8.37 11.10 22.15
C THR A 10 8.06 10.57 23.55
N ARG A 11 6.76 10.39 23.86
CA ARG A 11 6.27 10.05 25.20
C ARG A 11 6.06 8.56 25.46
N ALA A 12 6.02 7.74 24.41
CA ALA A 12 5.73 6.32 24.53
C ALA A 12 6.44 5.54 23.42
N ARG A 13 6.75 4.27 23.71
CA ARG A 13 7.21 3.32 22.70
C ARG A 13 6.00 2.56 22.17
N PRO A 14 5.77 2.51 20.85
CA PRO A 14 4.75 1.66 20.26
C PRO A 14 5.03 0.19 20.53
N GLU A 15 3.96 -0.60 20.60
CA GLU A 15 4.05 -2.07 20.62
C GLU A 15 4.63 -2.58 19.28
N THR A 16 5.31 -3.72 19.32
CA THR A 16 5.87 -4.34 18.12
C THR A 16 4.83 -5.26 17.48
N ALA A 17 4.35 -4.92 16.29
CA ALA A 17 3.47 -5.77 15.50
C ALA A 17 4.22 -7.04 15.05
N GLY A 18 3.58 -8.20 15.19
CA GLY A 18 4.13 -9.51 14.80
C GLY A 18 3.43 -10.13 13.60
N SER A 19 2.09 -10.06 13.53
CA SER A 19 1.33 -10.62 12.41
C SER A 19 -0.01 -9.92 12.20
N GLY A 20 -0.65 -10.21 11.07
CA GLY A 20 -2.00 -9.77 10.73
C GLY A 20 -2.92 -10.96 10.46
N ASP A 21 -4.19 -10.82 10.83
CA ASP A 21 -5.23 -11.82 10.60
C ASP A 21 -6.57 -11.12 10.37
N GLY A 22 -6.95 -10.94 9.10
CA GLY A 22 -8.18 -10.23 8.73
C GLY A 22 -8.20 -8.81 9.30
N CYS A 23 -9.22 -8.45 10.07
CA CYS A 23 -9.31 -7.14 10.71
C CYS A 23 -8.45 -7.00 11.99
N TYR A 24 -7.56 -7.94 12.29
CA TYR A 24 -6.73 -7.91 13.49
C TYR A 24 -5.25 -7.68 13.20
N LEU A 25 -4.62 -6.85 14.02
CA LEU A 25 -3.18 -6.83 14.24
C LEU A 25 -2.84 -7.63 15.50
N ILE A 26 -1.75 -8.37 15.47
CA ILE A 26 -1.28 -9.20 16.58
C ILE A 26 0.14 -8.76 16.91
N ASP A 27 0.38 -8.33 18.15
CA ASP A 27 1.72 -7.97 18.60
C ASP A 27 2.61 -9.21 18.82
N THR A 28 3.90 -9.00 19.01
CA THR A 28 4.87 -10.08 19.29
C THR A 28 4.66 -10.79 20.63
N ARG A 29 3.75 -10.28 21.48
CA ARG A 29 3.33 -10.87 22.76
C ARG A 29 2.01 -11.64 22.63
N GLY A 30 1.43 -11.70 21.43
CA GLY A 30 0.19 -12.42 21.13
C GLY A 30 -1.10 -11.63 21.41
N ARG A 31 -1.02 -10.35 21.80
CA ARG A 31 -2.22 -9.52 21.99
C ARG A 31 -2.83 -9.16 20.64
N ARG A 32 -4.13 -9.37 20.52
CA ARG A 32 -4.92 -9.06 19.31
C ARG A 32 -5.58 -7.69 19.45
N TYR A 33 -5.47 -6.88 18.41
CA TYR A 33 -6.03 -5.55 18.30
C TYR A 33 -6.99 -5.54 17.11
N LEU A 34 -8.28 -5.28 17.37
CA LEU A 34 -9.22 -5.04 16.29
C LEU A 34 -8.86 -3.70 15.64
N ASP A 35 -8.55 -3.75 14.35
CA ASP A 35 -8.32 -2.56 13.53
C ASP A 35 -9.64 -2.07 12.94
N GLY A 36 -10.36 -1.27 13.73
CA GLY A 36 -11.65 -0.72 13.33
C GLY A 36 -11.57 0.37 12.25
N SER A 37 -10.37 0.87 11.93
CA SER A 37 -10.17 1.95 10.95
C SER A 37 -9.37 1.53 9.71
N GLY A 38 -8.88 0.28 9.66
CA GLY A 38 -7.95 -0.16 8.61
C GLY A 38 -6.62 0.59 8.67
N GLY A 39 -6.14 0.90 9.87
CA GLY A 39 -5.00 1.77 10.11
C GLY A 39 -5.39 3.22 9.85
N ALA A 40 -4.68 3.89 8.93
CA ALA A 40 -5.08 5.20 8.40
C ALA A 40 -5.97 5.03 7.15
N ALA A 41 -7.00 4.18 7.24
CA ALA A 41 -7.89 3.80 6.12
C ALA A 41 -7.19 3.15 4.91
N VAL A 42 -6.13 2.37 5.16
CA VAL A 42 -5.33 1.70 4.11
C VAL A 42 -5.68 0.21 3.97
N SER A 43 -5.83 -0.51 5.09
CA SER A 43 -5.99 -1.98 5.10
C SER A 43 -7.43 -2.42 4.83
N CYS A 44 -8.03 -2.00 3.72
CA CYS A 44 -9.44 -2.26 3.38
C CYS A 44 -9.78 -3.76 3.17
N LEU A 45 -8.80 -4.59 2.81
CA LEU A 45 -8.94 -6.05 2.66
C LEU A 45 -8.52 -6.83 3.92
N GLY A 46 -8.26 -6.12 5.02
CA GLY A 46 -7.64 -6.68 6.21
C GLY A 46 -6.12 -6.88 6.06
N HIS A 47 -5.48 -7.24 7.16
CA HIS A 47 -4.05 -7.50 7.26
C HIS A 47 -3.70 -8.90 6.73
N SER A 48 -2.53 -9.02 6.10
CA SER A 48 -1.96 -10.28 5.62
C SER A 48 -2.85 -11.09 4.66
N ASN A 49 -3.67 -10.41 3.85
CA ASN A 49 -4.55 -11.04 2.85
C ASN A 49 -3.80 -12.04 1.93
N ALA A 50 -4.23 -13.30 1.92
CA ALA A 50 -3.52 -14.39 1.23
C ALA A 50 -3.40 -14.16 -0.29
N ARG A 51 -4.46 -13.64 -0.92
CA ARG A 51 -4.47 -13.38 -2.37
C ARG A 51 -3.50 -12.26 -2.75
N VAL A 52 -3.47 -11.17 -1.99
CA VAL A 52 -2.53 -10.06 -2.22
C VAL A 52 -1.10 -10.52 -2.04
N ARG A 53 -0.81 -11.28 -0.98
CA ARG A 53 0.52 -11.83 -0.74
C ARG A 53 1.01 -12.73 -1.88
N ALA A 54 0.16 -13.64 -2.36
CA ALA A 54 0.50 -14.50 -3.50
C ALA A 54 0.84 -13.68 -4.75
N ALA A 55 0.00 -12.71 -5.11
CA ALA A 55 0.24 -11.84 -6.28
C ALA A 55 1.55 -11.02 -6.17
N ILE A 56 1.89 -10.55 -4.96
CA ILE A 56 3.18 -9.86 -4.72
C ILE A 56 4.36 -10.81 -4.92
N HIS A 57 4.30 -12.03 -4.37
CA HIS A 57 5.35 -13.03 -4.55
C HIS A 57 5.54 -13.37 -6.03
N ASP A 58 4.46 -13.70 -6.73
CA ASP A 58 4.50 -14.04 -8.16
C ASP A 58 5.13 -12.92 -9.00
N GLN A 59 4.83 -11.65 -8.68
CA GLN A 59 5.41 -10.52 -9.40
C GLN A 59 6.88 -10.31 -9.06
N ILE A 60 7.28 -10.41 -7.79
CA ILE A 60 8.68 -10.24 -7.37
C ILE A 60 9.58 -11.30 -8.01
N ASP A 61 9.11 -12.54 -8.09
CA ASP A 61 9.86 -13.65 -8.70
C ASP A 61 10.02 -13.48 -10.22
N ARG A 62 9.08 -12.79 -10.88
CA ARG A 62 9.15 -12.47 -12.32
C ARG A 62 9.98 -11.23 -12.61
N LEU A 63 9.68 -10.11 -11.93
CA LEU A 63 10.29 -8.81 -12.13
C LEU A 63 9.95 -7.87 -10.96
N ALA A 64 10.95 -7.57 -10.12
CA ALA A 64 10.77 -6.69 -8.96
C ALA A 64 10.68 -5.19 -9.32
N PHE A 65 11.34 -4.75 -10.40
CA PHE A 65 11.37 -3.33 -10.77
C PHE A 65 11.72 -3.11 -12.25
N ALA A 66 11.02 -2.15 -12.87
CA ALA A 66 11.41 -1.53 -14.12
C ALA A 66 11.10 -0.02 -14.03
N HIS A 67 12.02 0.82 -14.51
CA HIS A 67 11.87 2.27 -14.41
C HIS A 67 10.83 2.78 -15.44
N SER A 68 9.78 3.44 -14.97
CA SER A 68 8.62 3.86 -15.77
C SER A 68 8.92 4.88 -16.89
N GLY A 69 10.04 5.60 -16.79
CA GLY A 69 10.53 6.46 -17.88
C GLY A 69 11.03 5.72 -19.12
N PHE A 70 11.23 4.39 -19.03
CA PHE A 70 11.77 3.58 -20.13
C PHE A 70 10.90 2.37 -20.46
N PHE A 71 10.17 1.83 -19.48
CA PHE A 71 9.40 0.60 -19.64
C PHE A 71 8.04 0.72 -18.96
N THR A 72 7.03 0.11 -19.59
CA THR A 72 5.79 -0.26 -18.89
C THR A 72 5.84 -1.71 -18.42
N THR A 73 4.84 -2.15 -17.67
CA THR A 73 4.69 -3.53 -17.19
C THR A 73 3.23 -3.99 -17.29
N GLU A 74 3.01 -5.29 -17.47
CA GLU A 74 1.66 -5.88 -17.50
C GLU A 74 0.80 -5.48 -16.27
N PRO A 75 1.30 -5.51 -15.01
CA PRO A 75 0.52 -5.03 -13.87
C PRO A 75 0.16 -3.55 -13.93
N ALA A 76 1.05 -2.69 -14.46
CA ALA A 76 0.79 -1.26 -14.57
C ALA A 76 -0.30 -0.98 -15.62
N GLU A 77 -0.22 -1.59 -16.80
CA GLU A 77 -1.23 -1.46 -17.86
C GLU A 77 -2.58 -2.00 -17.39
N SER A 78 -2.61 -3.20 -16.80
CA SER A 78 -3.86 -3.79 -16.29
C SER A 78 -4.49 -2.96 -15.17
N LEU A 79 -3.69 -2.34 -14.31
CA LEU A 79 -4.19 -1.42 -13.28
C LEU A 79 -4.75 -0.14 -13.90
N ALA A 80 -4.07 0.43 -14.90
CA ALA A 80 -4.53 1.62 -15.60
C ALA A 80 -5.89 1.37 -16.27
N ASP A 81 -6.05 0.25 -16.99
CA ASP A 81 -7.33 -0.14 -17.62
C ASP A 81 -8.47 -0.22 -16.61
N ARG A 82 -8.21 -0.87 -15.46
CA ARG A 82 -9.22 -1.01 -14.40
C ARG A 82 -9.60 0.33 -13.77
N LEU A 83 -8.64 1.22 -13.59
CA LEU A 83 -8.87 2.54 -13.02
C LEU A 83 -9.66 3.43 -13.99
N VAL A 84 -9.28 3.47 -15.27
CA VAL A 84 -10.01 4.23 -16.30
C VAL A 84 -11.44 3.72 -16.45
N THR A 85 -11.63 2.39 -16.46
CA THR A 85 -12.98 1.79 -16.55
C THR A 85 -13.89 2.17 -15.37
N ALA A 86 -13.31 2.35 -14.18
CA ALA A 86 -14.05 2.72 -12.98
C ALA A 86 -14.16 4.24 -12.76
N ALA A 87 -13.49 5.06 -13.57
CA ALA A 87 -13.42 6.50 -13.40
C ALA A 87 -14.69 7.20 -13.92
N PRO A 88 -15.00 8.43 -13.44
CA PRO A 88 -16.00 9.29 -14.05
C PRO A 88 -15.71 9.57 -15.53
N GLU A 89 -16.76 9.93 -16.27
CA GLU A 89 -16.66 10.33 -17.68
C GLU A 89 -15.63 11.46 -17.86
N GLY A 90 -14.81 11.35 -18.91
CA GLY A 90 -13.76 12.32 -19.23
C GLY A 90 -12.36 12.00 -18.69
N ILE A 91 -12.21 10.99 -17.82
CA ILE A 91 -10.90 10.51 -17.36
C ILE A 91 -10.46 9.31 -18.21
N ALA A 92 -9.38 9.48 -18.99
CA ALA A 92 -8.92 8.47 -19.96
C ALA A 92 -7.49 7.95 -19.72
N GLN A 93 -6.72 8.57 -18.81
CA GLN A 93 -5.32 8.21 -18.56
C GLN A 93 -5.00 8.24 -17.07
N VAL A 94 -3.99 7.46 -16.66
CA VAL A 94 -3.54 7.33 -15.28
C VAL A 94 -2.05 7.59 -15.20
N LEU A 95 -1.65 8.44 -14.25
CA LEU A 95 -0.26 8.53 -13.79
C LEU A 95 -0.15 7.80 -12.44
N LEU A 96 0.64 6.72 -12.40
CA LEU A 96 0.88 5.96 -11.18
C LEU A 96 2.06 6.58 -10.40
N VAL A 97 1.85 6.78 -9.10
CA VAL A 97 2.82 7.34 -8.15
C VAL A 97 2.79 6.54 -6.84
N SER A 98 3.71 6.83 -5.92
CA SER A 98 3.93 6.01 -4.72
C SER A 98 3.05 6.40 -3.54
N GLY A 99 2.45 7.60 -3.55
CA GLY A 99 1.63 8.07 -2.44
C GLY A 99 0.69 9.22 -2.79
N GLY A 100 -0.23 9.51 -1.87
CA GLY A 100 -1.28 10.52 -2.07
C GLY A 100 -0.74 11.94 -2.27
N SER A 101 0.31 12.33 -1.54
CA SER A 101 0.93 13.66 -1.73
C SER A 101 1.51 13.82 -3.13
N GLU A 102 2.22 12.82 -3.66
CA GLU A 102 2.74 12.84 -5.04
C GLU A 102 1.60 12.94 -6.06
N ALA A 103 0.48 12.25 -5.80
CA ALA A 103 -0.68 12.31 -6.68
C ALA A 103 -1.30 13.71 -6.71
N VAL A 104 -1.41 14.36 -5.55
CA VAL A 104 -1.91 15.74 -5.45
C VAL A 104 -0.98 16.73 -6.15
N GLU A 105 0.34 16.65 -5.92
CA GLU A 105 1.31 17.51 -6.59
C GLU A 105 1.32 17.31 -8.12
N ALA A 106 1.19 16.06 -8.58
CA ALA A 106 1.08 15.77 -10.01
C ALA A 106 -0.20 16.33 -10.63
N ALA A 107 -1.33 16.23 -9.92
CA ALA A 107 -2.59 16.83 -10.36
C ALA A 107 -2.50 18.37 -10.44
N LEU A 108 -1.88 19.00 -9.44
CA LEU A 108 -1.64 20.45 -9.45
C LEU A 108 -0.71 20.88 -10.60
N LYS A 109 0.29 20.06 -10.93
CA LYS A 109 1.19 20.31 -12.08
C LYS A 109 0.49 20.17 -13.42
N LEU A 110 -0.52 19.30 -13.51
CA LEU A 110 -1.27 19.06 -14.75
C LEU A 110 -2.27 20.19 -15.05
N ALA A 111 -2.81 20.83 -14.01
CA ALA A 111 -3.77 21.93 -14.09
C ALA A 111 -3.12 23.24 -14.60
#